data_AF-A0A7X5N488-F1
#
_entry.id   AF-A0A7X5N488-F1
#
_cell.length_a   1.000
_cell.length_b   1.000
_cell.length_c   1.000
_cell.angle_alpha   90.00
_cell.angle_beta   90.00
_cell.angle_gamma   90.00
#
_symmetry.space_group_name_H-M   'P 1'
#
loop_
_entity.id
_entity.type
_entity.pdbx_description
1 polymer ?
#
loop_
_entity_poly.entity_id
_entity_poly.type
_entity_poly.pdbx_seq_one_letter_code
_entity_poly.pdbx_strand_id
1 'polypeptide(L)'
;FIGGTALWFAEHAQPDGYVPGAICVTGTKGKSTTTALLAHLLRAAGHRTALVGNIGQPLLEVLAPQPPPGYWAIELSSYQTGEVGRSGARPELALVLNLFPEHLDWHGDEARYVRDKLALVTE
;
A
#
# COMPACT_ATOMS: atom_id res chain seq x y z
N PHE A 1 13.55 -2.41 13.60
CA PHE A 1 12.73 -3.58 13.26
C PHE A 1 12.26 -3.41 11.83
N ILE A 2 12.36 -4.44 10.97
CA ILE A 2 11.86 -4.38 9.58
C ILE A 2 10.40 -4.84 9.62
N GLY A 3 9.48 -3.96 9.21
CA GLY A 3 8.06 -4.29 9.12
C GLY A 3 7.75 -5.23 7.95
N GLY A 4 6.65 -5.98 8.06
CA GLY A 4 6.23 -6.90 7.00
C GLY A 4 5.92 -6.21 5.67
N THR A 5 5.45 -4.95 5.72
CA THR A 5 5.27 -4.11 4.54
C THR A 5 6.60 -3.86 3.84
N ALA A 6 7.60 -3.39 4.57
CA ALA A 6 8.92 -3.10 4.03
C ALA A 6 9.57 -4.35 3.41
N LEU A 7 9.44 -5.51 4.06
CA LEU A 7 9.94 -6.78 3.52
C LEU A 7 9.25 -7.14 2.21
N TRP A 8 7.92 -7.07 2.14
CA TRP A 8 7.19 -7.41 0.92
C TRP A 8 7.58 -6.51 -0.26
N PHE A 9 7.67 -5.20 -0.03
CA PHE A 9 8.10 -4.26 -1.07
C PHE A 9 9.54 -4.49 -1.50
N ALA A 10 10.46 -4.81 -0.59
CA ALA A 10 11.84 -5.13 -0.92
C ALA A 10 11.97 -6.38 -1.81
N GLU A 11 11.15 -7.40 -1.56
CA GLU A 11 11.15 -8.65 -2.35
C GLU A 11 10.50 -8.48 -3.75
N HIS A 12 9.61 -7.50 -3.92
CA HIS A 12 8.89 -7.28 -5.19
C HIS A 12 9.44 -6.09 -6.00
N ALA A 13 10.30 -5.27 -5.41
CA ALA A 13 10.93 -4.15 -6.08
C ALA A 13 12.01 -4.62 -7.06
N GLN A 14 12.03 -4.00 -8.23
CA GLN A 14 13.13 -4.10 -9.18
C GLN A 14 14.37 -3.34 -8.67
N PRO A 15 15.56 -3.51 -9.28
CA PRO A 15 16.78 -2.84 -8.83
C PRO A 15 16.71 -1.31 -8.76
N ASP A 16 15.78 -0.69 -9.50
CA ASP A 16 15.52 0.76 -9.50
C ASP A 16 14.41 1.17 -8.51
N GLY A 17 13.94 0.24 -7.67
CA GLY A 17 12.87 0.42 -6.69
C GLY A 17 11.45 0.28 -7.26
N TYR A 18 11.27 0.14 -8.57
CA TYR A 18 9.93 0.04 -9.16
C TYR A 18 9.24 -1.28 -8.81
N VAL A 19 7.96 -1.22 -8.40
CA VAL A 19 7.17 -2.41 -8.04
C VAL A 19 6.01 -2.57 -9.03
N PRO A 20 6.17 -3.40 -10.09
CA PRO A 20 5.17 -3.54 -11.14
C PRO A 20 3.86 -4.12 -10.60
N GLY A 21 2.74 -3.57 -11.07
CA GLY A 21 1.39 -3.99 -10.70
C GLY A 21 0.99 -3.66 -9.25
N ALA A 22 1.85 -3.04 -8.44
CA ALA A 22 1.50 -2.60 -7.10
C ALA A 22 0.68 -1.31 -7.14
N ILE A 23 -0.59 -1.40 -6.77
CA ILE A 23 -1.51 -0.26 -6.70
C ILE A 23 -1.91 -0.04 -5.25
N CYS A 24 -1.33 1.01 -4.66
CA CYS A 24 -1.46 1.33 -3.25
C CYS A 24 -2.57 2.35 -3.00
N VAL A 25 -3.38 2.11 -1.97
CA VAL A 25 -4.44 3.03 -1.53
C VAL A 25 -4.23 3.39 -0.06
N THR A 26 -4.18 4.68 0.23
CA THR A 26 -4.22 5.21 1.59
C THR A 26 -5.17 6.41 1.70
N GLY A 27 -5.41 6.83 2.93
CA GLY A 27 -6.31 7.93 3.29
C GLY A 27 -6.85 7.76 4.70
N THR A 28 -7.59 8.73 5.20
CA THR A 28 -8.26 8.63 6.49
C THR A 28 -9.47 7.72 6.38
N LYS A 29 -10.37 7.99 5.44
CA LYS A 29 -11.60 7.23 5.17
C LYS A 29 -11.66 6.70 3.73
N GLY A 30 -12.48 5.67 3.54
CA GLY A 30 -12.77 5.11 2.21
C GLY A 30 -11.70 4.18 1.64
N LYS A 31 -10.60 3.91 2.36
CA LYS A 31 -9.52 3.01 1.95
C LYS A 31 -10.06 1.64 1.53
N SER A 32 -10.71 0.94 2.46
CA SER A 32 -11.15 -0.45 2.25
C SER A 32 -12.14 -0.62 1.11
N THR A 33 -13.12 0.29 1.03
CA THR A 33 -14.06 0.30 -0.10
C THR A 33 -13.35 0.54 -1.43
N THR A 34 -12.42 1.50 -1.47
CA THR A 34 -11.69 1.84 -2.70
C THR A 34 -10.76 0.71 -3.13
N THR A 35 -9.97 0.13 -2.21
CA THR A 35 -9.07 -0.99 -2.50
C THR A 35 -9.84 -2.23 -2.94
N ALA A 36 -10.97 -2.55 -2.27
CA ALA A 36 -11.81 -3.67 -2.67
C ALA A 36 -12.46 -3.44 -4.04
N LEU A 37 -12.94 -2.23 -4.33
CA LEU A 37 -13.52 -1.87 -5.63
C LEU A 37 -12.46 -1.94 -6.74
N LEU A 38 -11.26 -1.43 -6.49
CA LEU A 38 -10.13 -1.53 -7.41
C LEU A 38 -9.83 -3.01 -7.75
N ALA A 39 -9.69 -3.86 -6.72
CA ALA A 39 -9.45 -5.29 -6.93
C ALA A 39 -10.59 -5.95 -7.72
N HIS A 40 -11.84 -5.58 -7.44
CA HIS A 40 -13.01 -6.08 -8.16
C HIS A 40 -12.96 -5.68 -9.65
N LEU A 41 -12.69 -4.41 -9.96
CA LEU A 41 -12.64 -3.90 -11.33
C LEU A 41 -11.50 -4.54 -12.14
N LEU A 42 -10.30 -4.68 -11.56
CA LEU A 42 -9.18 -5.34 -12.23
C LEU A 42 -9.47 -6.81 -12.55
N ARG A 43 -10.11 -7.52 -11.61
CA ARG A 43 -10.56 -8.91 -11.83
C ARG A 43 -11.65 -8.99 -12.90
N ALA A 44 -12.60 -8.06 -12.90
CA ALA A 44 -13.65 -7.97 -13.91
C ALA A 44 -13.08 -7.68 -15.31
N ALA A 45 -11.96 -6.96 -15.40
CA ALA A 45 -11.21 -6.74 -16.62
C ALA A 45 -10.34 -7.95 -17.06
N GLY A 46 -10.41 -9.08 -16.33
CA GLY A 46 -9.69 -10.30 -16.67
C GLY A 46 -8.28 -10.40 -16.10
N HIS A 47 -7.85 -9.46 -15.26
CA HIS A 47 -6.55 -9.54 -14.61
C HIS A 47 -6.58 -10.40 -13.35
N ARG A 48 -5.49 -11.15 -13.12
CA ARG A 48 -5.28 -11.85 -11.86
C ARG A 48 -4.80 -10.84 -10.81
N THR A 49 -5.65 -10.53 -9.84
CA THR A 49 -5.39 -9.47 -8.85
C THR A 49 -5.52 -9.98 -7.42
N ALA A 50 -4.52 -9.70 -6.59
CA ALA A 50 -4.57 -9.94 -5.14
C ALA A 50 -5.10 -8.69 -4.41
N LEU A 51 -5.89 -8.90 -3.36
CA LEU A 51 -6.33 -7.85 -2.43
C LEU A 51 -5.56 -8.08 -1.11
N VAL A 52 -4.68 -7.14 -0.77
CA VAL A 52 -3.66 -7.34 0.26
C VAL A 52 -3.44 -6.10 1.12
N GLY A 53 -2.70 -6.25 2.21
CA GLY A 53 -2.32 -5.16 3.10
C GLY A 53 -3.19 -5.12 4.35
N ASN A 54 -3.71 -3.94 4.70
CA ASN A 54 -4.54 -3.74 5.90
C ASN A 54 -5.92 -4.44 5.81
N ILE A 55 -6.34 -4.85 4.61
CA ILE A 55 -7.48 -5.74 4.37
C ILE A 55 -7.09 -6.85 3.39
N GLY A 56 -7.90 -7.91 3.33
CA GLY A 56 -7.60 -9.06 2.48
C GLY A 56 -6.50 -9.92 3.10
N GLN A 57 -5.53 -10.34 2.29
CA GLN A 57 -4.41 -11.15 2.78
C GLN A 57 -3.29 -10.26 3.34
N PRO A 58 -2.70 -10.60 4.50
CA PRO A 58 -1.48 -9.94 4.96
C PRO A 58 -0.38 -10.06 3.92
N LEU A 59 0.38 -8.98 3.69
CA LEU A 59 1.44 -8.94 2.67
C LEU A 59 2.45 -10.10 2.83
N LEU A 60 2.81 -10.44 4.06
CA LEU A 60 3.76 -11.53 4.34
C LEU A 60 3.27 -12.93 3.91
N GLU A 61 1.96 -13.15 3.82
CA GLU A 61 1.42 -14.44 3.37
C GLU A 61 1.51 -14.62 1.85
N VAL A 62 1.79 -13.53 1.12
CA VAL A 62 1.82 -13.48 -0.34
C VAL A 62 3.16 -12.98 -0.85
N LEU A 63 4.26 -13.38 -0.19
CA LEU A 63 5.62 -13.06 -0.63
C LEU A 63 6.00 -13.74 -1.96
N ALA A 64 5.54 -14.97 -2.18
CA ALA A 64 5.87 -15.74 -3.39
C ALA A 64 4.69 -16.60 -3.86
N PRO A 65 3.53 -16.00 -4.19
CA PRO A 65 2.38 -16.76 -4.66
C PRO A 65 2.66 -17.42 -6.00
N GLN A 66 2.10 -18.62 -6.18
CA GLN A 66 2.25 -19.40 -7.40
C GLN A 66 0.87 -19.81 -7.94
N PRO A 67 0.48 -19.40 -9.16
CA PRO A 67 1.15 -18.40 -10.01
C PRO A 67 1.10 -16.97 -9.42
N PRO A 68 2.00 -16.05 -9.80
CA PRO A 68 1.96 -14.67 -9.32
C PRO A 68 0.73 -13.90 -9.87
N PRO A 69 0.15 -12.97 -9.08
CA PRO A 69 -0.78 -11.97 -9.58
C PRO A 69 -0.13 -11.02 -10.58
N GLY A 70 -0.91 -10.50 -11.53
CA GLY A 70 -0.49 -9.38 -12.39
C GLY A 70 -0.68 -8.01 -11.72
N TYR A 71 -1.61 -7.92 -10.75
CA TYR A 71 -1.82 -6.71 -9.95
C TYR A 71 -2.00 -7.02 -8.47
N TRP A 72 -1.63 -6.04 -7.65
CA TRP A 72 -1.75 -6.04 -6.20
C TRP A 72 -2.52 -4.80 -5.79
N ALA A 73 -3.76 -4.96 -5.35
CA ALA A 73 -4.52 -3.88 -4.72
C ALA A 73 -4.16 -3.85 -3.24
N ILE A 74 -3.36 -2.86 -2.84
CA ILE A 74 -2.72 -2.81 -1.52
C ILE A 74 -3.35 -1.70 -0.68
N GLU A 75 -4.03 -2.05 0.42
CA GLU A 75 -4.45 -1.05 1.41
C GLU A 75 -3.31 -0.77 2.40
N LEU A 76 -2.93 0.51 2.56
CA LEU A 76 -1.89 0.93 3.50
C LEU A 76 -2.45 1.90 4.56
N SER A 77 -2.17 1.59 5.83
CA SER A 77 -2.34 2.53 6.95
C SER A 77 -1.25 3.62 6.94
N SER A 78 -1.42 4.69 7.75
CA SER A 78 -0.39 5.74 7.89
C SER A 78 0.95 5.21 8.44
N TYR A 79 0.94 4.15 9.23
CA TYR A 79 2.16 3.53 9.74
C TYR A 79 2.94 2.84 8.61
N GLN A 80 2.22 2.19 7.71
CA GLN A 80 2.79 1.40 6.62
C GLN A 80 3.27 2.27 5.46
N THR A 81 2.60 3.40 5.16
CA THR A 81 3.05 4.32 4.10
C THR A 81 4.45 4.84 4.32
N GLY A 82 4.80 5.18 5.57
CA GLY A 82 6.16 5.57 5.91
C GLY A 82 7.18 4.42 5.79
N GLU A 83 6.77 3.16 5.96
CA GLU A 83 7.65 2.01 5.69
C GLU A 83 7.95 1.85 4.21
N VAL A 84 6.97 2.12 3.34
CA VAL A 84 7.14 2.07 1.88
C VAL A 84 8.06 3.19 1.40
N GLY A 85 7.80 4.45 1.80
CA GLY A 85 8.66 5.57 1.40
C GLY A 85 10.11 5.37 1.84
N ARG A 86 10.33 4.93 3.08
CA ARG A 86 11.68 4.64 3.61
C ARG A 86 12.38 3.44 2.96
N SER A 87 11.66 2.53 2.30
CA SER A 87 12.29 1.41 1.59
C SER A 87 12.81 1.81 0.21
N GLY A 88 12.43 3.00 -0.31
CA GLY A 88 12.74 3.42 -1.68
C GLY A 88 11.92 2.70 -2.75
N ALA A 89 10.92 1.92 -2.34
CA ALA A 89 10.04 1.21 -3.26
C ALA A 89 9.00 2.17 -3.85
N ARG A 90 8.85 2.13 -5.16
CA ARG A 90 7.92 2.98 -5.92
C ARG A 90 6.83 2.11 -6.53
N PRO A 91 5.61 2.12 -5.96
CA PRO A 91 4.49 1.37 -6.54
C PRO A 91 4.14 1.91 -7.93
N GLU A 92 3.59 1.04 -8.79
CA GLU A 92 3.07 1.43 -10.10
C GLU A 92 2.05 2.56 -10.02
N LEU A 93 1.18 2.52 -9.01
CA LEU A 93 0.23 3.59 -8.73
C LEU A 93 0.02 3.76 -7.23
N ALA A 94 -0.01 5.00 -6.76
CA ALA A 94 -0.35 5.35 -5.39
C ALA A 94 -1.50 6.34 -5.34
N LEU A 95 -2.51 6.03 -4.52
CA LEU A 95 -3.72 6.80 -4.35
C LEU A 95 -3.80 7.28 -2.90
N VAL A 96 -3.75 8.59 -2.70
CA VAL A 96 -4.06 9.22 -1.42
C VAL A 96 -5.46 9.83 -1.53
N LEU A 97 -6.41 9.32 -0.74
CA LEU A 97 -7.82 9.73 -0.84
C LEU A 97 -8.07 11.07 -0.15
N ASN A 98 -8.58 11.02 1.08
CA ASN A 98 -8.85 12.16 1.94
C ASN A 98 -7.91 12.13 3.14
N LEU A 99 -7.59 13.32 3.67
CA LEU A 99 -6.72 13.51 4.83
C LEU A 99 -7.44 14.41 5.82
N PHE A 100 -7.68 13.90 7.02
CA PHE A 100 -8.18 14.66 8.16
C PHE A 100 -7.63 14.05 9.47
N PRO A 101 -7.60 14.81 10.57
CA PRO A 101 -6.99 14.37 11.82
C PRO A 101 -7.52 13.03 12.31
N GLU A 102 -6.61 12.08 12.54
CA GLU A 102 -6.91 10.76 13.12
C GLU A 102 -5.64 10.19 13.76
N HIS A 103 -5.77 9.39 14.82
CA HIS A 103 -4.63 8.75 15.51
C HIS A 103 -3.55 9.74 16.00
N LEU A 104 -3.95 10.94 16.43
CA LEU A 104 -3.02 11.99 16.88
C LEU A 104 -2.27 11.60 18.16
N ASP A 105 -2.81 10.71 18.98
CA ASP A 105 -2.14 10.10 20.11
C ASP A 105 -0.86 9.36 19.70
N TRP A 106 -0.84 8.78 18.49
CA TRP A 106 0.30 8.09 17.93
C TRP A 106 1.21 9.00 17.10
N HIS A 107 0.60 9.83 16.25
CA HIS A 107 1.34 10.70 15.35
C HIS A 107 1.86 11.97 16.06
N GLY A 108 1.30 12.34 17.21
CA GLY A 108 1.65 13.53 17.98
C GLY A 108 0.86 14.77 17.54
N ASP A 109 0.82 15.02 16.24
CA ASP A 109 0.06 16.13 15.65
C ASP A 109 -0.47 15.78 14.25
N GLU A 110 -1.39 16.61 13.75
CA GLU A 110 -2.01 16.44 12.42
C GLU A 110 -0.98 16.57 11.29
N ALA A 111 -0.01 17.47 11.42
CA ALA A 111 1.00 17.69 10.38
C ALA A 111 1.87 16.44 10.16
N ARG A 112 2.21 15.73 11.24
CA ARG A 112 2.91 14.46 11.21
C ARG A 112 2.04 13.35 10.62
N TYR A 113 0.77 13.27 11.00
CA TYR A 113 -0.16 12.32 10.39
C TYR A 113 -0.26 12.49 8.86
N VAL A 114 -0.41 13.73 8.40
CA VAL A 114 -0.48 14.07 6.97
C VAL A 114 0.82 13.70 6.28
N ARG A 115 1.97 14.08 6.85
CA ARG A 115 3.28 13.73 6.30
C ARG A 115 3.49 12.22 6.20
N ASP A 116 3.16 11.47 7.24
CA ASP A 116 3.34 10.01 7.27
C ASP A 116 2.50 9.33 6.18
N LYS A 117 1.30 9.84 5.88
CA LYS A 117 0.47 9.35 4.76
C LYS A 117 1.02 9.75 3.40
N LEU A 118 1.48 10.99 3.26
CA LEU A 118 2.01 11.52 2.00
C LEU A 118 3.37 10.91 1.64
N ALA A 119 4.10 10.34 2.60
CA ALA A 119 5.33 9.60 2.34
C ALA A 119 5.19 8.58 1.20
N LEU A 120 4.02 7.96 1.02
CA LEU A 120 3.75 7.04 -0.09
C LEU A 120 3.93 7.66 -1.49
N VAL A 121 3.76 8.98 -1.62
CA VAL A 121 3.81 9.70 -2.92
C VAL A 121 4.92 10.76 -2.96
N THR A 122 5.65 10.98 -1.86
CA THR A 122 6.69 12.00 -1.77
C THR A 122 8.08 11.45 -1.46
N GLU A 123 8.18 10.20 -1.01
CA GLU A 123 9.43 9.50 -0.64
C GLU A 123 9.54 8.20 -1.44
#